data_AF-A0A918CY39-F1
#
_entry.id   AF-A0A918CY39-F1
#
_cell.length_a   1.000
_cell.length_b   1.000
_cell.length_c   1.000
_cell.angle_alpha   90.00
_cell.angle_beta   90.00
_cell.angle_gamma   90.00
#
_symmetry.space_group_name_H-M   'P 1'
#
loop_
_entity.id
_entity.type
_entity.pdbx_description
1 polymer ?
#
loop_
_entity_poly.entity_id
_entity_poly.type
_entity_poly.pdbx_seq_one_letter_code
_entity_poly.pdbx_strand_id
1 'polypeptide(L)'
;MKYLDEYRDPTLARQLLDELHRSATKPWRIMEVCGGQTHTLVRQGIDELLPAGMRMIHGPGCPVCVTPLETLDRAMAIAARPGVIFTSFGDMLRVPGSDTDLLSLRAHGADVRVVYTPMDAVRIAQEHPDRDVVFLAVGFETTAPANAMAVLHADRLGLPNFALLVSHVLVPPAITALLDDPHCEVQAFLAAGHVCAVMGWREYEPIAARCRVPIVVTGFEPLDLLEGILMAVRQLESGRHEVENQYVRAVRRSGNAEAQDAVRTVFRITDRAWRGIGTLPDSGLELADAYERFDAARRFEVGGLQPAEDLECIAGAILTGARLPTDCTAYGTRCTPRHPLGAPMVSAEGTCAAFHAAGRTKEVSMP
;
A
#
# COMPACT_ATOMS: atom_id res chain seq x y z
N MET A 1 -3.21 -2.95 26.08
CA MET A 1 -2.73 -1.64 25.59
C MET A 1 -3.17 -0.58 26.59
N LYS A 2 -2.27 -0.13 27.47
CA LYS A 2 -2.39 1.25 28.01
C LYS A 2 -2.21 2.20 26.81
N TYR A 3 -2.81 3.39 26.81
CA TYR A 3 -2.65 4.47 25.80
C TYR A 3 -3.63 4.56 24.61
N LEU A 4 -4.54 3.61 24.34
CA LEU A 4 -5.52 3.77 23.22
C LEU A 4 -6.46 4.96 23.40
N ASP A 5 -6.91 5.19 24.64
CA ASP A 5 -7.87 6.26 24.96
C ASP A 5 -7.23 7.65 24.87
N GLU A 6 -5.94 7.77 25.20
CA GLU A 6 -5.19 9.03 25.14
C GLU A 6 -4.99 9.51 23.70
N TYR A 7 -4.73 8.60 22.75
CA TYR A 7 -4.57 8.94 21.32
C TYR A 7 -5.88 9.14 20.56
N ARG A 8 -7.02 9.11 21.27
CA ARG A 8 -8.37 9.36 20.76
C ARG A 8 -9.11 10.42 21.57
N ASP A 9 -8.40 11.19 22.41
CA ASP A 9 -8.99 12.24 23.22
C ASP A 9 -9.59 13.36 22.34
N PRO A 10 -10.92 13.55 22.34
CA PRO A 10 -11.58 14.56 21.53
C PRO A 10 -11.24 16.00 21.96
N THR A 11 -10.78 16.21 23.19
CA THR A 11 -10.32 17.52 23.67
C THR A 11 -9.00 17.87 23.04
N LEU A 12 -8.05 16.92 23.03
CA LEU A 12 -6.75 17.14 22.41
C LEU A 12 -6.86 17.27 20.89
N ALA A 13 -7.74 16.48 20.25
CA ALA A 13 -8.03 16.60 18.82
C ALA A 13 -8.52 18.01 18.46
N ARG A 14 -9.44 18.57 19.24
CA ARG A 14 -9.94 19.94 19.05
C ARG A 14 -8.83 20.98 19.22
N GLN A 15 -7.97 20.84 20.22
CA GLN A 15 -6.84 21.74 20.42
C GLN A 15 -5.86 21.71 19.25
N LEU A 16 -5.55 20.53 18.70
CA LEU A 16 -4.70 20.39 17.51
C LEU A 16 -5.35 21.01 16.28
N LEU A 17 -6.66 20.82 16.07
CA LEU A 17 -7.40 21.46 14.99
C LEU A 17 -7.41 22.99 15.11
N ASP A 18 -7.66 23.52 16.30
CA ASP A 18 -7.62 24.97 16.56
C ASP A 18 -6.22 25.56 16.31
N GLU A 19 -5.17 24.80 16.61
CA GLU A 19 -3.80 25.19 16.30
C GLU A 19 -3.48 25.09 14.81
N LEU A 20 -3.98 24.06 14.13
CA LEU A 20 -3.86 23.89 12.69
C LEU A 20 -4.55 25.04 11.93
N HIS A 21 -5.77 25.41 12.33
CA HIS A 21 -6.51 26.56 11.78
C HIS A 21 -5.78 27.88 12.00
N ARG A 22 -5.08 28.06 13.13
CA ARG A 22 -4.26 29.26 13.38
C ARG A 22 -2.95 29.27 12.61
N SER A 23 -2.37 28.10 12.35
CA SER A 23 -1.06 27.96 11.72
C SER A 23 -1.13 28.03 10.19
N ALA A 24 -2.16 27.44 9.59
CA ALA A 24 -2.30 27.38 8.14
C ALA A 24 -2.73 28.74 7.56
N THR A 25 -1.82 29.42 6.86
CA THR A 25 -2.07 30.68 6.15
C THR A 25 -2.32 30.47 4.66
N LYS A 26 -2.09 29.25 4.14
CA LYS A 26 -2.26 28.87 2.74
C LYS A 26 -3.03 27.55 2.58
N PRO A 27 -3.67 27.32 1.42
CA PRO A 27 -4.40 26.09 1.10
C PRO A 27 -3.43 24.95 0.73
N TRP A 28 -2.70 24.44 1.72
CA TRP A 28 -1.69 23.40 1.51
C TRP A 28 -2.27 22.07 1.04
N ARG A 29 -1.48 21.33 0.28
CA ARG A 29 -1.83 20.00 -0.23
C ARG A 29 -0.88 18.97 0.34
N ILE A 30 -1.40 18.09 1.18
CA ILE A 30 -0.61 17.11 1.93
C ILE A 30 -1.05 15.72 1.50
N MET A 31 -0.10 14.86 1.12
CA MET A 31 -0.39 13.48 0.74
C MET A 31 0.03 12.53 1.85
N GLU A 32 -0.80 11.55 2.18
CA GLU A 32 -0.34 10.35 2.88
C GLU A 32 -0.10 9.21 1.88
N VAL A 33 0.86 8.34 2.20
CA VAL A 33 1.19 7.17 1.37
C VAL A 33 1.05 5.89 2.19
N CYS A 34 -0.09 5.76 2.89
CA CYS A 34 -0.41 4.59 3.69
C CYS A 34 -1.92 4.37 3.82
N GLY A 35 -2.42 3.25 3.31
CA GLY A 35 -3.86 2.95 3.34
C GLY A 35 -4.46 2.86 4.75
N GLY A 36 -3.66 2.52 5.77
CA GLY A 36 -4.08 2.62 7.17
C GLY A 36 -4.32 4.08 7.62
N GLN A 37 -3.52 5.02 7.13
CA GLN A 37 -3.69 6.45 7.36
C GLN A 37 -4.89 6.97 6.56
N THR A 38 -5.03 6.58 5.28
CA THR A 38 -6.24 6.81 4.47
C THR A 38 -7.50 6.39 5.23
N HIS A 39 -7.50 5.16 5.76
CA HIS A 39 -8.64 4.60 6.48
C HIS A 39 -9.02 5.48 7.68
N THR A 40 -8.06 5.85 8.53
CA THR A 40 -8.36 6.69 9.70
C THR A 40 -8.79 8.10 9.30
N LEU A 41 -8.09 8.76 8.36
CA LEU A 41 -8.43 10.11 7.92
C LEU A 41 -9.88 10.19 7.44
N VAL A 42 -10.24 9.31 6.51
CA VAL A 42 -11.57 9.27 5.89
C VAL A 42 -12.64 8.87 6.90
N ARG A 43 -12.40 7.81 7.68
CA ARG A 43 -13.39 7.29 8.64
C ARG A 43 -13.70 8.28 9.76
N GLN A 44 -12.72 9.07 10.17
CA GLN A 44 -12.86 10.07 11.24
C GLN A 44 -13.21 11.45 10.71
N GLY A 45 -13.29 11.63 9.38
CA GLY A 45 -13.55 12.92 8.74
C GLY A 45 -12.47 13.96 8.98
N ILE A 46 -11.24 13.57 9.31
CA ILE A 46 -10.15 14.52 9.62
C ILE A 46 -9.85 15.40 8.41
N ASP A 47 -9.90 14.82 7.21
CA ASP A 47 -9.69 15.51 5.95
C ASP A 47 -10.80 16.52 5.60
N GLU A 48 -12.01 16.37 6.15
CA GLU A 48 -13.13 17.31 6.03
C GLU A 48 -13.07 18.45 7.07
N LEU A 49 -12.31 18.26 8.16
CA LEU A 49 -12.15 19.24 9.25
C LEU A 49 -10.96 20.20 9.04
N LEU A 50 -10.23 20.03 7.95
CA LEU A 50 -9.06 20.84 7.63
C LEU A 50 -9.42 22.32 7.38
N PRO A 51 -8.47 23.27 7.58
CA PRO A 51 -8.67 24.66 7.21
C PRO A 51 -9.14 24.84 5.76
N ALA A 52 -9.94 25.87 5.51
CA ALA A 52 -10.54 26.11 4.20
C ALA A 52 -9.50 26.12 3.06
N GLY A 53 -9.76 25.31 2.03
CA GLY A 53 -8.89 25.17 0.85
C GLY A 53 -7.71 24.20 1.03
N MET A 54 -7.39 23.78 2.26
CA MET A 54 -6.40 22.74 2.49
C MET A 54 -6.97 21.37 2.08
N ARG A 55 -6.12 20.48 1.56
CA ARG A 55 -6.56 19.18 1.05
C ARG A 55 -5.62 18.06 1.49
N MET A 56 -6.20 16.99 2.04
CA MET A 56 -5.54 15.69 2.09
C MET A 56 -5.65 14.98 0.75
N ILE A 57 -4.54 14.43 0.30
CA ILE A 57 -4.46 13.58 -0.88
C ILE A 57 -4.15 12.16 -0.40
N HIS A 58 -4.94 11.19 -0.88
CA HIS A 58 -4.76 9.79 -0.55
C HIS A 58 -3.94 9.11 -1.64
N GLY A 59 -2.65 8.99 -1.38
CA GLY A 59 -1.66 8.53 -2.35
C GLY A 59 -1.69 7.02 -2.61
N PRO A 60 -0.65 6.48 -3.27
CA PRO A 60 -0.54 5.07 -3.59
C PRO A 60 -0.07 4.24 -2.37
N GLY A 61 -0.76 4.39 -1.23
CA GLY A 61 -0.40 3.82 0.07
C GLY A 61 -0.95 2.42 0.37
N CYS A 62 -1.63 1.80 -0.58
CA CYS A 62 -2.25 0.49 -0.43
C CYS A 62 -1.57 -0.51 -1.37
N PRO A 63 -0.76 -1.47 -0.85
CA PRO A 63 0.00 -2.38 -1.71
C PRO A 63 -0.89 -3.26 -2.60
N VAL A 64 -2.05 -3.67 -2.08
CA VAL A 64 -3.09 -4.38 -2.83
C VAL A 64 -3.56 -3.56 -4.03
N CYS A 65 -3.75 -2.25 -3.82
CA CYS A 65 -4.30 -1.33 -4.81
C CYS A 65 -3.32 -1.06 -5.96
N VAL A 66 -2.02 -1.08 -5.66
CA VAL A 66 -0.94 -0.82 -6.63
C VAL A 66 -0.34 -2.09 -7.23
N THR A 67 -0.82 -3.27 -6.82
CA THR A 67 -0.37 -4.56 -7.36
C THR A 67 -0.59 -4.59 -8.88
N PRO A 68 0.44 -4.83 -9.71
CA PRO A 68 0.32 -4.84 -11.16
C PRO A 68 -0.73 -5.83 -11.63
N LEU A 69 -1.51 -5.41 -12.62
CA LEU A 69 -2.52 -6.28 -13.22
C LEU A 69 -1.87 -7.54 -13.82
N GLU A 70 -0.69 -7.42 -14.43
CA GLU A 70 0.07 -8.56 -14.92
C GLU A 70 0.39 -9.58 -13.81
N THR A 71 0.72 -9.13 -12.59
CA THR A 71 0.98 -10.04 -11.46
C THR A 71 -0.30 -10.75 -11.02
N LEU A 72 -1.45 -10.09 -11.07
CA LEU A 72 -2.75 -10.70 -10.78
C LEU A 72 -3.11 -11.76 -11.82
N ASP A 73 -2.92 -11.48 -13.10
CA ASP A 73 -3.18 -12.44 -14.16
C ASP A 73 -2.24 -13.65 -14.07
N ARG A 74 -0.95 -13.43 -13.73
CA ARG A 74 0.00 -14.50 -13.38
C ARG A 74 -0.50 -15.35 -12.21
N ALA A 75 -1.00 -14.71 -11.15
CA ALA A 75 -1.54 -15.41 -9.99
C ALA A 75 -2.72 -16.32 -10.39
N MET A 76 -3.64 -15.80 -11.21
CA MET A 76 -4.80 -16.55 -11.71
C MET A 76 -4.38 -17.71 -12.61
N ALA A 77 -3.42 -17.48 -13.51
CA ALA A 77 -2.89 -18.51 -14.40
C ALA A 77 -2.20 -19.64 -13.62
N ILE A 78 -1.48 -19.33 -12.53
CA ILE A 78 -0.89 -20.34 -11.64
C ILE A 78 -1.98 -21.05 -10.84
N ALA A 79 -2.91 -20.32 -10.23
CA ALA A 79 -3.98 -20.87 -9.39
C ALA A 79 -4.89 -21.84 -10.15
N ALA A 80 -5.09 -21.63 -11.46
CA ALA A 80 -5.90 -22.50 -12.31
C ALA A 80 -5.21 -23.84 -12.65
N ARG A 81 -3.92 -24.02 -12.35
CA ARG A 81 -3.19 -25.26 -12.70
C ARG A 81 -3.58 -26.43 -11.80
N PRO A 82 -3.84 -27.63 -12.36
CA PRO A 82 -3.98 -28.84 -11.57
C PRO A 82 -2.73 -29.08 -10.72
N GLY A 83 -2.91 -29.59 -9.49
CA GLY A 83 -1.79 -29.88 -8.59
C GLY A 83 -1.29 -28.69 -7.78
N VAL A 84 -1.77 -27.47 -8.06
CA VAL A 84 -1.40 -26.26 -7.29
C VAL A 84 -2.34 -26.06 -6.10
N ILE A 85 -1.79 -25.58 -4.99
CA ILE A 85 -2.48 -24.92 -3.88
C ILE A 85 -2.01 -23.48 -3.88
N PHE A 86 -2.88 -22.56 -4.26
CA PHE A 86 -2.55 -21.14 -4.31
C PHE A 86 -2.98 -20.46 -3.02
N THR A 87 -2.08 -19.68 -2.41
CA THR A 87 -2.30 -19.04 -1.12
C THR A 87 -2.13 -17.53 -1.23
N SER A 88 -3.01 -16.78 -0.57
CA SER A 88 -2.93 -15.32 -0.53
C SER A 88 -3.68 -14.75 0.68
N PHE A 89 -3.52 -13.45 0.93
CA PHE A 89 -4.32 -12.72 1.90
C PHE A 89 -5.78 -12.60 1.42
N GLY A 90 -6.71 -12.45 2.37
CA GLY A 90 -8.14 -12.54 2.08
C GLY A 90 -8.68 -11.42 1.18
N ASP A 91 -8.10 -10.23 1.26
CA ASP A 91 -8.44 -9.09 0.40
C ASP A 91 -8.00 -9.29 -1.05
N MET A 92 -6.82 -9.86 -1.27
CA MET A 92 -6.28 -10.19 -2.59
C MET A 92 -7.18 -11.11 -3.40
N LEU A 93 -7.98 -11.96 -2.75
CA LEU A 93 -8.83 -12.92 -3.45
C LEU A 93 -9.86 -12.25 -4.37
N ARG A 94 -10.29 -11.03 -4.03
CA ARG A 94 -11.34 -10.29 -4.77
C ARG A 94 -10.76 -9.22 -5.69
N VAL A 95 -9.44 -9.12 -5.80
CA VAL A 95 -8.83 -8.11 -6.66
C VAL A 95 -9.01 -8.54 -8.12
N PRO A 96 -9.69 -7.74 -8.95
CA PRO A 96 -9.96 -8.13 -10.32
C PRO A 96 -8.67 -8.15 -11.14
N GLY A 97 -8.47 -9.27 -11.83
CA GLY A 97 -7.56 -9.43 -12.96
C GLY A 97 -8.20 -8.95 -14.25
N SER A 98 -7.64 -9.36 -15.39
CA SER A 98 -8.19 -9.01 -16.70
C SER A 98 -9.55 -9.68 -16.96
N ASP A 99 -9.68 -10.98 -16.64
CA ASP A 99 -10.87 -11.77 -16.98
C ASP A 99 -11.60 -12.37 -15.75
N THR A 100 -10.93 -12.46 -14.60
CA THR A 100 -11.44 -13.15 -13.41
C THR A 100 -10.76 -12.65 -12.13
N ASP A 101 -11.08 -13.27 -11.00
CA ASP A 101 -10.37 -13.10 -9.74
C ASP A 101 -10.13 -14.45 -9.04
N LEU A 102 -9.27 -14.47 -8.03
CA LEU A 102 -8.92 -15.70 -7.29
C LEU A 102 -10.12 -16.29 -6.55
N LEU A 103 -11.07 -15.46 -6.07
CA LEU A 103 -12.29 -15.91 -5.42
C LEU A 103 -13.19 -16.67 -6.39
N SER A 104 -13.30 -16.18 -7.61
CA SER A 104 -14.05 -16.79 -8.70
C SER A 104 -13.39 -18.10 -9.12
N LEU A 105 -12.07 -18.15 -9.29
CA LEU A 105 -11.36 -19.41 -9.55
C LEU A 105 -11.60 -20.45 -8.45
N ARG A 106 -11.60 -20.03 -7.18
CA ARG A 106 -11.95 -20.90 -6.05
C ARG A 106 -13.37 -21.47 -6.17
N ALA A 107 -14.34 -20.63 -6.55
CA ALA A 107 -15.71 -21.06 -6.77
C ALA A 107 -15.84 -22.07 -7.94
N HIS A 108 -14.93 -22.01 -8.92
CA HIS A 108 -14.84 -22.94 -10.04
C HIS A 108 -13.96 -24.18 -9.76
N GLY A 109 -13.53 -24.38 -8.51
CA GLY A 109 -12.84 -25.60 -8.07
C GLY A 109 -11.31 -25.53 -7.99
N ALA A 110 -10.69 -24.37 -8.24
CA ALA A 110 -9.27 -24.18 -7.95
C ALA A 110 -9.00 -24.22 -6.43
N ASP A 111 -7.89 -24.81 -6.00
CA ASP A 111 -7.51 -24.86 -4.59
C ASP A 111 -6.82 -23.54 -4.18
N VAL A 112 -7.64 -22.52 -3.93
CA VAL A 112 -7.21 -21.22 -3.42
C VAL A 112 -7.53 -21.12 -1.92
N ARG A 113 -6.50 -20.89 -1.11
CA ARG A 113 -6.61 -20.81 0.35
C ARG A 113 -6.21 -19.43 0.86
N VAL A 114 -6.97 -18.95 1.84
CA VAL A 114 -6.62 -17.72 2.56
C VAL A 114 -5.62 -18.05 3.65
N VAL A 115 -4.55 -17.28 3.72
CA VAL A 115 -3.54 -17.34 4.79
C VAL A 115 -3.42 -15.99 5.48
N TYR A 116 -3.00 -16.00 6.75
CA TYR A 116 -2.77 -14.77 7.53
C TYR A 116 -1.30 -14.41 7.61
N THR A 117 -0.42 -15.40 7.42
CA THR A 117 1.02 -15.19 7.38
C THR A 117 1.65 -15.99 6.23
N PRO A 118 2.81 -15.55 5.72
CA PRO A 118 3.57 -16.32 4.73
C PRO A 118 4.00 -17.70 5.27
N MET A 119 4.17 -17.82 6.59
CA MET A 119 4.51 -19.07 7.26
C MET A 119 3.40 -20.11 7.20
N ASP A 120 2.14 -19.69 7.10
CA ASP A 120 1.03 -20.62 6.87
C ASP A 120 1.17 -21.33 5.51
N ALA A 121 1.62 -20.62 4.47
CA ALA A 121 1.89 -21.23 3.17
C ALA A 121 3.06 -22.22 3.22
N VAL A 122 4.11 -21.93 4.00
CA VAL A 122 5.22 -22.86 4.24
C VAL A 122 4.75 -24.12 4.99
N ARG A 123 3.83 -23.97 5.94
CA ARG A 123 3.22 -25.11 6.64
C ARG A 123 2.35 -25.94 5.70
N ILE A 124 1.53 -25.30 4.86
CA ILE A 124 0.74 -26.00 3.84
C ILE A 124 1.65 -26.79 2.88
N ALA A 125 2.81 -26.24 2.49
CA ALA A 125 3.79 -26.95 1.66
C ALA A 125 4.35 -28.22 2.33
N GLN A 126 4.58 -28.20 3.65
CA GLN A 126 4.98 -29.39 4.41
C GLN A 126 3.86 -30.44 4.50
N GLU A 127 2.62 -29.99 4.69
CA GLU A 127 1.44 -30.86 4.82
C GLU A 127 1.04 -31.51 3.47
N HIS A 128 1.46 -30.94 2.33
CA HIS A 128 1.12 -31.39 0.98
C HIS A 128 2.35 -31.54 0.06
N PRO A 129 3.24 -32.51 0.33
CA PRO A 129 4.49 -32.68 -0.43
C PRO A 129 4.28 -33.09 -1.90
N ASP A 130 3.08 -33.57 -2.25
CA ASP A 130 2.65 -33.97 -3.59
C ASP A 130 2.06 -32.81 -4.43
N ARG A 131 1.97 -31.62 -3.84
CA ARG A 131 1.32 -30.44 -4.44
C ARG A 131 2.27 -29.25 -4.44
N ASP A 132 2.22 -28.45 -5.49
CA ASP A 132 2.92 -27.16 -5.51
C ASP A 132 2.14 -26.14 -4.70
N VAL A 133 2.79 -25.49 -3.75
CA VAL A 133 2.20 -24.45 -2.90
C VAL A 133 2.81 -23.10 -3.26
N VAL A 134 1.96 -22.21 -3.77
CA VAL A 134 2.38 -20.88 -4.21
C VAL A 134 1.79 -19.82 -3.29
N PHE A 135 2.61 -18.90 -2.83
CA PHE A 135 2.16 -17.74 -2.05
C PHE A 135 2.28 -16.45 -2.87
N LEU A 136 1.18 -15.71 -2.99
CA LEU A 136 1.18 -14.37 -3.58
C LEU A 136 1.71 -13.35 -2.57
N ALA A 137 2.99 -13.02 -2.70
CA ALA A 137 3.73 -12.11 -1.84
C ALA A 137 3.54 -10.66 -2.29
N VAL A 138 2.40 -10.07 -1.92
CA VAL A 138 2.07 -8.64 -2.13
C VAL A 138 2.41 -7.85 -0.88
N GLY A 139 2.93 -6.64 -1.05
CA GLY A 139 3.06 -5.70 0.06
C GLY A 139 4.21 -4.72 -0.06
N PHE A 140 4.23 -3.74 0.84
CA PHE A 140 5.34 -2.81 1.01
C PHE A 140 6.47 -3.41 1.86
N GLU A 141 7.45 -2.59 2.22
CA GLU A 141 8.59 -2.93 3.07
C GLU A 141 8.18 -3.48 4.43
N THR A 142 6.96 -3.19 4.90
CA THR A 142 6.37 -3.78 6.11
C THR A 142 6.19 -5.29 6.06
N THR A 143 5.88 -5.80 4.87
CA THR A 143 5.54 -7.23 4.67
C THR A 143 6.72 -8.04 4.14
N ALA A 144 7.66 -7.39 3.46
CA ALA A 144 8.83 -8.02 2.86
C ALA A 144 9.66 -8.86 3.87
N PRO A 145 9.89 -8.44 5.13
CA PRO A 145 10.62 -9.25 6.10
C PRO A 145 9.95 -10.60 6.38
N ALA A 146 8.63 -10.63 6.57
CA ALA A 146 7.92 -11.88 6.83
C ALA A 146 7.96 -12.83 5.62
N ASN A 147 7.89 -12.27 4.40
CA ASN A 147 8.01 -13.03 3.16
C ASN A 147 9.43 -13.58 2.98
N ALA A 148 10.46 -12.79 3.30
CA ALA A 148 11.85 -13.25 3.32
C ALA A 148 12.03 -14.41 4.32
N MET A 149 11.49 -14.27 5.54
CA MET A 149 11.59 -15.32 6.56
C MET A 149 10.93 -16.63 6.13
N ALA A 150 9.81 -16.58 5.39
CA ALA A 150 9.19 -17.77 4.83
C ALA A 150 10.09 -18.47 3.81
N VAL A 151 10.76 -17.72 2.92
CA VAL A 151 11.75 -18.27 1.97
C VAL A 151 12.92 -18.91 2.71
N LEU A 152 13.51 -18.20 3.68
CA LEU A 152 14.63 -18.72 4.49
C LEU A 152 14.24 -19.99 5.27
N HIS A 153 13.02 -20.05 5.77
CA HIS A 153 12.53 -21.23 6.47
C HIS A 153 12.28 -22.41 5.54
N ALA A 154 11.65 -22.18 4.38
CA ALA A 154 11.44 -23.20 3.37
C ALA A 154 12.77 -23.73 2.79
N ASP A 155 13.77 -22.86 2.62
CA ASP A 155 15.13 -23.23 2.23
C ASP A 155 15.80 -24.15 3.25
N ARG A 156 15.75 -23.78 4.55
CA ARG A 156 16.28 -24.60 5.64
C ARG A 156 15.63 -25.98 5.73
N LEU A 157 14.33 -26.06 5.47
CA LEU A 157 13.57 -27.31 5.46
C LEU A 157 13.73 -28.10 4.15
N GLY A 158 14.36 -27.52 3.12
CA GLY A 158 14.54 -28.15 1.82
C GLY A 158 13.24 -28.40 1.08
N LEU A 159 12.22 -27.52 1.21
CA LEU A 159 10.90 -27.72 0.60
C LEU A 159 10.93 -27.42 -0.91
N PRO A 160 10.85 -28.43 -1.78
CA PRO A 160 10.97 -28.22 -3.23
C PRO A 160 9.65 -27.78 -3.86
N ASN A 161 8.54 -27.82 -3.13
CA ASN A 161 7.19 -27.55 -3.61
C ASN A 161 6.65 -26.17 -3.17
N PHE A 162 7.44 -25.38 -2.44
CA PHE A 162 7.06 -24.03 -2.04
C PHE A 162 7.60 -23.00 -3.04
N ALA A 163 6.78 -22.01 -3.41
CA ALA A 163 7.19 -20.89 -4.25
C ALA A 163 6.46 -19.59 -3.89
N LEU A 164 7.08 -18.44 -4.18
CA LEU A 164 6.52 -17.10 -4.06
C LEU A 164 6.27 -16.51 -5.44
N LEU A 165 5.09 -15.95 -5.64
CA LEU A 165 4.85 -14.96 -6.68
C LEU A 165 5.02 -13.57 -6.05
N VAL A 166 6.18 -12.94 -6.30
CA VAL A 166 6.56 -11.68 -5.65
C VAL A 166 5.94 -10.47 -6.35
N SER A 167 5.30 -9.61 -5.56
CA SER A 167 4.74 -8.32 -5.96
C SER A 167 4.98 -7.28 -4.86
N HIS A 168 6.23 -7.21 -4.42
CA HIS A 168 6.67 -6.21 -3.47
C HIS A 168 7.02 -4.91 -4.18
N VAL A 169 6.64 -3.81 -3.55
CA VAL A 169 6.90 -2.45 -4.03
C VAL A 169 7.46 -1.57 -2.89
N LEU A 170 8.20 -0.51 -3.25
CA LEU A 170 8.94 0.37 -2.34
C LEU A 170 8.38 1.80 -2.36
N VAL A 171 8.11 2.36 -1.17
CA VAL A 171 7.42 3.65 -1.03
C VAL A 171 8.30 4.86 -1.44
N PRO A 172 9.59 4.98 -1.05
CA PRO A 172 10.39 6.15 -1.40
C PRO A 172 10.52 6.40 -2.93
N PRO A 173 10.73 5.37 -3.78
CA PRO A 173 10.67 5.52 -5.23
C PRO A 173 9.33 6.02 -5.77
N ALA A 174 8.20 5.58 -5.20
CA ALA A 174 6.88 6.07 -5.58
C ALA A 174 6.68 7.55 -5.23
N ILE A 175 7.13 7.99 -4.05
CA ILE A 175 7.14 9.41 -3.66
C ILE A 175 8.01 10.22 -4.63
N THR A 176 9.18 9.71 -4.99
CA THR A 176 10.07 10.35 -5.96
C THR A 176 9.39 10.51 -7.31
N ALA A 177 8.78 9.45 -7.84
CA ALA A 177 8.10 9.50 -9.13
C ALA A 177 6.93 10.50 -9.14
N LEU A 178 6.16 10.57 -8.04
CA LEU A 178 5.11 11.58 -7.89
C LEU A 178 5.67 12.99 -7.89
N LEU A 179 6.79 13.25 -7.19
CA LEU A 179 7.39 14.57 -7.11
C LEU A 179 8.10 15.01 -8.40
N ASP A 180 8.53 14.06 -9.23
CA ASP A 180 9.14 14.34 -10.53
C ASP A 180 8.08 14.61 -11.63
N ASP A 181 6.80 14.33 -11.37
CA ASP A 181 5.69 14.69 -12.26
C ASP A 181 5.45 16.22 -12.24
N PRO A 182 5.53 16.93 -13.38
CA PRO A 182 5.32 18.38 -13.45
C PRO A 182 3.89 18.82 -13.07
N HIS A 183 2.93 17.90 -13.04
CA HIS A 183 1.55 18.13 -12.62
C HIS A 183 1.30 17.79 -11.15
N CYS A 184 2.33 17.37 -10.41
CA CYS A 184 2.22 17.08 -8.99
C CYS A 184 1.89 18.35 -8.19
N GLU A 185 0.79 18.29 -7.43
CA GLU A 185 0.35 19.39 -6.58
C GLU A 185 0.67 19.12 -5.10
N VAL A 186 1.36 18.03 -4.77
CA VAL A 186 1.70 17.65 -3.39
C VAL A 186 2.81 18.53 -2.85
N GLN A 187 2.61 19.07 -1.65
CA GLN A 187 3.54 20.00 -1.01
C GLN A 187 4.16 19.43 0.26
N ALA A 188 3.56 18.42 0.88
CA ALA A 188 4.12 17.68 2.01
C ALA A 188 3.64 16.23 2.00
N PHE A 189 4.39 15.34 2.65
CA PHE A 189 3.99 13.95 2.84
C PHE A 189 3.84 13.56 4.31
N LEU A 190 2.86 12.72 4.59
CA LEU A 190 2.84 11.87 5.77
C LEU A 190 3.38 10.49 5.37
N ALA A 191 4.54 10.12 5.93
CA ALA A 191 5.16 8.84 5.66
C ALA A 191 4.52 7.73 6.50
N ALA A 192 4.43 6.54 5.90
CA ALA A 192 3.82 5.36 6.48
C ALA A 192 4.61 4.88 7.72
N GLY A 193 4.02 5.00 8.91
CA GLY A 193 4.68 4.67 10.18
C GLY A 193 5.23 3.25 10.25
N HIS A 194 4.46 2.25 9.79
CA HIS A 194 4.93 0.86 9.80
C HIS A 194 6.05 0.59 8.79
N VAL A 195 6.03 1.22 7.62
CA VAL A 195 7.15 1.14 6.65
C VAL A 195 8.41 1.70 7.30
N CYS A 196 8.28 2.86 7.94
CA CYS A 196 9.40 3.48 8.64
C CYS A 196 9.85 2.68 9.86
N ALA A 197 8.98 1.91 10.51
CA ALA A 197 9.40 1.03 11.60
C ALA A 197 10.37 -0.06 11.12
N VAL A 198 10.23 -0.50 9.86
CA VAL A 198 11.16 -1.44 9.21
C VAL A 198 12.37 -0.72 8.63
N MET A 199 12.16 0.26 7.76
CA MET A 199 13.23 0.88 6.96
C MET A 199 13.90 2.09 7.63
N GLY A 200 13.28 2.63 8.67
CA GLY A 200 13.61 3.97 9.16
C GLY A 200 13.11 5.03 8.20
N TRP A 201 13.73 6.21 8.22
CA TRP A 201 13.34 7.31 7.34
C TRP A 201 14.51 7.96 6.59
N ARG A 202 15.70 7.34 6.63
CA ARG A 202 16.90 7.87 5.98
C ARG A 202 16.74 8.07 4.47
N GLU A 203 15.98 7.19 3.81
CA GLU A 203 15.71 7.30 2.37
C GLU A 203 14.83 8.51 2.01
N TYR A 204 14.05 9.04 2.96
CA TYR A 204 13.23 10.23 2.76
C TYR A 204 14.03 11.53 2.86
N GLU A 205 15.17 11.54 3.57
CA GLU A 205 16.00 12.75 3.76
C GLU A 205 16.52 13.35 2.44
N PRO A 206 17.13 12.57 1.52
CA PRO A 206 17.54 13.12 0.23
C PRO A 206 16.35 13.55 -0.63
N ILE A 207 15.19 12.89 -0.51
CA ILE A 207 13.96 13.27 -1.23
C ILE A 207 13.48 14.64 -0.75
N ALA A 208 13.36 14.81 0.56
CA ALA A 208 12.92 16.07 1.17
C ALA A 208 13.86 17.23 0.81
N ALA A 209 15.17 17.00 0.86
CA ALA A 209 16.19 17.98 0.49
C ALA A 209 16.16 18.36 -1.00
N ARG A 210 16.08 17.36 -1.90
CA ARG A 210 16.10 17.59 -3.36
C ARG A 210 14.83 18.26 -3.84
N CYS A 211 13.68 17.75 -3.42
CA CYS A 211 12.36 18.20 -3.89
C CYS A 211 11.81 19.38 -3.07
N ARG A 212 12.48 19.74 -1.96
CA ARG A 212 12.05 20.82 -1.03
C ARG A 212 10.64 20.61 -0.49
N VAL A 213 10.34 19.36 -0.12
CA VAL A 213 9.03 18.92 0.37
C VAL A 213 9.22 18.27 1.74
N PRO A 214 8.62 18.80 2.82
CA PRO A 214 8.69 18.18 4.13
C PRO A 214 7.98 16.82 4.16
N ILE A 215 8.54 15.90 4.94
CA ILE A 215 8.01 14.54 5.11
C ILE A 215 7.91 14.26 6.61
N VAL A 216 6.73 13.93 7.09
CA VAL A 216 6.50 13.65 8.52
C VAL A 216 6.12 12.20 8.70
N VAL A 217 6.93 11.43 9.44
CA VAL A 217 6.60 10.06 9.80
C VAL A 217 5.52 10.08 10.87
N THR A 218 4.37 9.45 10.60
CA THR A 218 3.21 9.46 11.49
C THR A 218 2.71 8.07 11.82
N GLY A 219 1.97 7.96 12.92
CA GLY A 219 1.22 6.76 13.28
C GLY A 219 -0.07 6.60 12.48
N PHE A 220 -1.08 6.03 13.13
CA PHE A 220 -2.37 5.67 12.52
C PHE A 220 -3.57 6.13 13.34
N GLU A 221 -3.35 6.57 14.58
CA GLU A 221 -4.41 7.07 15.43
C GLU A 221 -4.77 8.52 15.03
N PRO A 222 -6.00 8.98 15.31
CA PRO A 222 -6.45 10.32 14.92
C PRO A 222 -5.51 11.45 15.38
N LEU A 223 -5.00 11.37 16.61
CA LEU A 223 -4.09 12.38 17.14
C LEU A 223 -2.70 12.32 16.48
N ASP A 224 -2.22 11.14 16.08
CA ASP A 224 -0.96 11.03 15.34
C ASP A 224 -1.03 11.77 14.01
N LEU A 225 -2.16 11.60 13.31
CA LEU A 225 -2.39 12.19 12.01
C LEU A 225 -2.58 13.70 12.12
N LEU A 226 -3.38 14.17 13.08
CA LEU A 226 -3.58 15.60 13.31
C LEU A 226 -2.27 16.31 13.70
N GLU A 227 -1.49 15.73 14.61
CA GLU A 227 -0.20 16.28 15.00
C GLU A 227 0.79 16.26 13.81
N GLY A 228 0.82 15.17 13.04
CA GLY A 228 1.65 15.07 11.85
C GLY A 228 1.30 16.09 10.76
N ILE A 229 0.01 16.33 10.53
CA ILE A 229 -0.48 17.39 9.62
C ILE A 229 -0.03 18.76 10.14
N LEU A 230 -0.18 19.04 11.44
CA LEU A 230 0.26 20.29 12.04
C LEU A 230 1.78 20.50 11.92
N MET A 231 2.58 19.44 12.13
CA MET A 231 4.03 19.47 11.92
C MET A 231 4.39 19.79 10.47
N ALA A 232 3.73 19.14 9.50
CA ALA A 232 3.92 19.40 8.07
C ALA A 232 3.56 20.85 7.71
N VAL A 233 2.41 21.36 8.18
CA VAL A 233 1.98 22.75 7.96
C VAL A 233 2.99 23.74 8.55
N ARG A 234 3.46 23.54 9.77
CA ARG A 234 4.48 24.43 10.37
C ARG A 234 5.77 24.47 9.56
N GLN A 235 6.20 23.35 9.00
CA GLN A 235 7.35 23.32 8.09
C GLN A 235 7.06 24.13 6.81
N LEU A 236 5.91 23.91 6.17
CA LEU A 236 5.49 24.63 4.97
C LEU A 236 5.41 26.14 5.17
N GLU A 237 4.82 26.59 6.28
CA GLU A 237 4.70 28.01 6.65
C GLU A 237 6.06 28.67 6.90
N SER A 238 7.02 27.91 7.45
CA SER A 238 8.38 28.39 7.74
C SER A 238 9.40 28.13 6.61
N GLY A 239 8.98 27.52 5.50
CA GLY A 239 9.85 27.18 4.38
C GLY A 239 10.84 26.03 4.65
N ARG A 240 10.62 25.24 5.71
CA ARG A 240 11.42 24.04 6.01
C ARG A 240 10.95 22.85 5.19
N HIS A 241 11.87 21.91 4.94
CA HIS A 241 11.65 20.70 4.14
C HIS A 241 12.47 19.54 4.70
N GLU A 242 12.30 19.30 6.00
CA GLU A 242 13.01 18.27 6.74
C GLU A 242 12.13 17.03 6.93
N VAL A 243 12.79 15.92 7.26
CA VAL A 243 12.09 14.71 7.72
C VAL A 243 11.95 14.77 9.22
N GLU A 244 10.72 14.88 9.71
CA GLU A 244 10.42 14.87 11.15
C GLU A 244 9.69 13.56 11.53
N ASN A 245 9.83 13.13 12.79
CA ASN A 245 9.22 11.90 13.28
C ASN A 245 8.20 12.23 14.38
N GLN A 246 6.92 12.19 14.03
CA GLN A 246 5.82 12.25 15.00
C GLN A 246 5.67 10.89 15.72
N TYR A 247 5.95 9.79 15.02
CA TYR A 247 5.76 8.43 15.54
C TYR A 247 6.93 7.91 16.41
N VAL A 248 7.44 8.77 17.30
CA VAL A 248 8.64 8.53 18.14
C VAL A 248 8.60 7.27 19.00
N ARG A 249 7.39 6.80 19.32
CA ARG A 249 7.18 5.61 20.15
C ARG A 249 7.45 4.29 19.43
N ALA A 250 7.43 4.29 18.09
CA ALA A 250 7.56 3.08 17.29
C ALA A 250 8.69 3.15 16.26
N VAL A 251 9.07 4.35 15.82
CA VAL A 251 9.98 4.51 14.69
C VAL A 251 11.32 5.10 15.12
N ARG A 252 12.40 4.47 14.66
CA ARG A 252 13.78 4.98 14.78
C ARG A 252 14.30 5.37 13.40
N ARG A 253 15.22 6.34 13.36
CA ARG A 253 15.84 6.80 12.12
C ARG A 253 16.45 5.67 11.27
N SER A 254 17.04 4.67 11.93
CA SER A 254 17.68 3.52 11.29
C SER A 254 16.71 2.40 10.89
N GLY A 255 15.47 2.42 11.37
CA GLY A 255 14.57 1.28 11.27
C GLY A 255 15.03 0.07 12.08
N ASN A 256 14.63 -1.12 11.62
CA ASN A 256 14.94 -2.42 12.20
C ASN A 256 16.00 -3.13 11.34
N ALA A 257 17.23 -3.22 11.85
CA ALA A 257 18.36 -3.82 11.14
C ALA A 257 18.13 -5.30 10.78
N GLU A 258 17.59 -6.11 11.69
CA GLU A 258 17.36 -7.55 11.46
C GLU A 258 16.31 -7.77 10.36
N ALA A 259 15.25 -6.97 10.36
CA ALA A 259 14.23 -7.06 9.32
C ALA A 259 14.78 -6.65 7.94
N GLN A 260 15.59 -5.60 7.90
CA GLN A 260 16.27 -5.16 6.67
C GLN A 260 17.29 -6.20 6.18
N ASP A 261 18.02 -6.86 7.07
CA ASP A 261 18.97 -7.93 6.71
C ASP A 261 18.25 -9.13 6.09
N ALA A 262 17.10 -9.53 6.64
CA ALA A 262 16.28 -10.60 6.06
C ALA A 262 15.84 -10.25 4.62
N VAL A 263 15.36 -9.02 4.42
CA VAL A 263 14.96 -8.53 3.09
C VAL A 263 16.15 -8.52 2.12
N ARG A 264 17.29 -7.96 2.51
CA ARG A 264 18.50 -7.91 1.66
C ARG A 264 19.08 -9.28 1.33
N THR A 265 18.88 -10.26 2.20
CA THR A 265 19.36 -11.63 1.97
C THR A 265 18.55 -12.30 0.88
N VAL A 266 17.22 -12.19 0.93
CA VAL A 266 16.31 -12.93 0.05
C VAL A 266 15.99 -12.18 -1.24
N PHE A 267 15.96 -10.85 -1.19
CA PHE A 267 15.49 -10.02 -2.29
C PHE A 267 16.57 -9.07 -2.79
N ARG A 268 16.43 -8.68 -4.07
CA ARG A 268 17.14 -7.56 -4.70
C ARG A 268 16.15 -6.53 -5.23
N ILE A 269 16.59 -5.28 -5.28
CA ILE A 269 15.81 -4.17 -5.85
C ILE A 269 15.73 -4.35 -7.37
N THR A 270 14.58 -4.00 -7.94
CA THR A 270 14.30 -4.05 -9.37
C THR A 270 13.27 -3.01 -9.76
N ASP A 271 13.14 -2.75 -11.06
CA ASP A 271 12.06 -1.95 -11.62
C ASP A 271 10.73 -2.69 -11.49
N ARG A 272 9.68 -1.95 -11.19
CA ARG A 272 8.37 -2.57 -10.91
C ARG A 272 7.25 -1.70 -11.43
N ALA A 273 6.29 -2.34 -12.08
CA ALA A 273 5.02 -1.71 -12.41
C ALA A 273 4.25 -1.38 -11.12
N TRP A 274 3.58 -0.23 -11.13
CA TRP A 274 2.61 0.18 -10.13
C TRP A 274 1.29 0.39 -10.85
N ARG A 275 0.25 -0.33 -10.43
CA ARG A 275 -1.06 -0.27 -11.09
C ARG A 275 -1.58 1.17 -11.09
N GLY A 276 -1.94 1.67 -12.27
CA GLY A 276 -2.41 3.04 -12.46
C GLY A 276 -1.34 4.14 -12.46
N ILE A 277 -0.05 3.81 -12.28
CA ILE A 277 1.07 4.77 -12.33
C ILE A 277 2.03 4.41 -13.48
N GLY A 278 2.35 3.13 -13.66
CA GLY A 278 3.31 2.65 -14.64
C GLY A 278 4.55 2.03 -14.00
N THR A 279 5.57 1.74 -14.81
CA THR A 279 6.83 1.16 -14.32
C THR A 279 7.69 2.23 -13.69
N LEU A 280 8.01 2.04 -12.41
CA LEU A 280 8.87 2.93 -11.64
C LEU A 280 10.25 2.27 -11.42
N PRO A 281 11.35 3.01 -11.62
CA PRO A 281 12.69 2.49 -11.41
C PRO A 281 12.95 2.18 -9.94
N ASP A 282 13.72 1.12 -9.69
CA ASP A 282 14.15 0.72 -8.33
C ASP A 282 13.02 0.64 -7.30
N SER A 283 11.80 0.33 -7.75
CA SER A 283 10.58 0.48 -6.95
C SER A 283 9.96 -0.82 -6.49
N GLY A 284 10.61 -1.96 -6.73
CA GLY A 284 10.14 -3.25 -6.26
C GLY A 284 11.26 -4.19 -5.84
N LEU A 285 10.83 -5.33 -5.30
CA LEU A 285 11.73 -6.40 -4.88
C LEU A 285 11.47 -7.65 -5.70
N GLU A 286 12.52 -8.35 -6.09
CA GLU A 286 12.47 -9.69 -6.66
C GLU A 286 13.44 -10.62 -5.95
N LEU A 287 13.24 -11.94 -6.07
CA LEU A 287 14.12 -12.90 -5.42
C LEU A 287 15.56 -12.76 -5.95
N ALA A 288 16.52 -12.77 -5.05
CA ALA A 288 17.93 -12.83 -5.41
C ALA A 288 18.24 -14.19 -6.05
N ASP A 289 19.30 -14.25 -6.87
CA ASP A 289 19.66 -15.44 -7.65
C ASP A 289 19.83 -16.70 -6.78
N ALA A 290 20.36 -16.54 -5.56
CA ALA A 290 20.50 -17.63 -4.58
C ALA A 290 19.15 -18.29 -4.18
N TYR A 291 18.04 -17.58 -4.34
CA TYR A 291 16.69 -18.02 -3.99
C TYR A 291 15.78 -18.19 -5.21
N GLU A 292 16.33 -18.20 -6.43
CA GLU A 292 15.53 -18.26 -7.66
C GLU A 292 14.62 -19.49 -7.77
N ARG A 293 14.98 -20.60 -7.10
CA ARG A 293 14.17 -21.82 -7.07
C ARG A 293 12.80 -21.65 -6.41
N PHE A 294 12.63 -20.59 -5.63
CA PHE A 294 11.36 -20.20 -5.03
C PHE A 294 10.53 -19.26 -5.91
N ASP A 295 11.01 -18.86 -7.10
CA ASP A 295 10.29 -17.95 -7.97
C ASP A 295 9.16 -18.68 -8.72
N ALA A 296 7.92 -18.36 -8.36
CA ALA A 296 6.75 -18.94 -9.00
C ALA A 296 6.57 -18.47 -10.45
N ALA A 297 6.90 -17.22 -10.78
CA ALA A 297 6.76 -16.73 -12.14
C ALA A 297 7.67 -17.51 -13.11
N ARG A 298 8.89 -17.83 -12.67
CA ARG A 298 9.85 -18.65 -13.43
C ARG A 298 9.43 -20.12 -13.46
N ARG A 299 9.10 -20.72 -12.29
CA ARG A 299 8.70 -22.13 -12.17
C ARG A 299 7.49 -22.49 -13.04
N PHE A 300 6.53 -21.59 -13.13
CA PHE A 300 5.29 -21.82 -13.88
C PHE A 300 5.31 -21.19 -15.27
N GLU A 301 6.38 -20.51 -15.69
CA GLU A 301 6.50 -19.93 -17.04
C GLU A 301 5.32 -19.01 -17.43
N VAL A 302 4.82 -18.21 -16.49
CA VAL A 302 3.66 -17.31 -16.70
C VAL A 302 4.06 -15.93 -17.25
N GLY A 303 5.11 -15.89 -18.08
CA GLY A 303 5.54 -14.66 -18.75
C GLY A 303 4.65 -14.29 -19.95
N GLY A 304 4.68 -13.01 -20.35
CA GLY A 304 4.10 -12.56 -21.62
C GLY A 304 2.59 -12.36 -21.66
N LEU A 305 1.90 -12.45 -20.51
CA LEU A 305 0.49 -12.11 -20.39
C LEU A 305 0.29 -10.61 -20.70
N GLN A 306 -0.76 -10.30 -21.45
CA GLN A 306 -1.14 -8.92 -21.80
C GLN A 306 -2.30 -8.50 -20.91
N PRO A 307 -2.06 -7.72 -19.85
CA PRO A 307 -3.12 -7.30 -18.95
C PRO A 307 -4.07 -6.31 -19.64
N ALA A 308 -5.36 -6.39 -19.33
CA ALA A 308 -6.39 -5.48 -19.80
C ALA A 308 -7.15 -4.88 -18.61
N GLU A 309 -6.98 -3.57 -18.38
CA GLU A 309 -7.74 -2.86 -17.35
C GLU A 309 -9.15 -2.48 -17.83
N ASP A 310 -10.10 -2.41 -16.88
CA ASP A 310 -11.42 -1.84 -17.12
C ASP A 310 -11.29 -0.34 -17.49
N LEU A 311 -11.77 0.03 -18.67
CA LEU A 311 -11.65 1.38 -19.24
C LEU A 311 -12.39 2.46 -18.45
N GLU A 312 -13.33 2.10 -17.58
CA GLU A 312 -14.09 3.03 -16.76
C GLU A 312 -13.43 3.28 -15.40
N CYS A 313 -12.44 2.47 -15.03
CA CYS A 313 -11.70 2.60 -13.79
C CYS A 313 -10.63 3.70 -13.88
N ILE A 314 -10.78 4.77 -13.10
CA ILE A 314 -9.79 5.87 -13.01
C ILE A 314 -8.87 5.74 -11.79
N ALA A 315 -8.63 4.51 -11.31
CA ALA A 315 -7.85 4.25 -10.09
C ALA A 315 -6.49 4.94 -10.08
N GLY A 316 -5.78 4.96 -11.22
CA GLY A 316 -4.48 5.65 -11.34
C GLY A 316 -4.56 7.13 -10.97
N ALA A 317 -5.52 7.86 -11.54
CA ALA A 317 -5.72 9.28 -11.26
C ALA A 317 -6.14 9.54 -9.79
N ILE A 318 -6.80 8.57 -9.15
CA ILE A 318 -7.13 8.66 -7.72
C ILE A 318 -5.88 8.47 -6.87
N LEU A 319 -5.08 7.43 -7.16
CA LEU A 319 -3.87 7.08 -6.41
C LEU A 319 -2.77 8.15 -6.55
N THR A 320 -2.72 8.90 -7.65
CA THR A 320 -1.80 10.04 -7.81
C THR A 320 -2.37 11.36 -7.26
N GLY A 321 -3.63 11.37 -6.80
CA GLY A 321 -4.29 12.56 -6.25
C GLY A 321 -4.91 13.51 -7.27
N ALA A 322 -4.76 13.24 -8.57
CA ALA A 322 -5.31 14.04 -9.66
C ALA A 322 -6.86 14.06 -9.68
N ARG A 323 -7.50 13.04 -9.12
CA ARG A 323 -8.97 12.91 -8.99
C ARG A 323 -9.35 12.34 -7.64
N LEU A 324 -10.61 12.51 -7.26
CA LEU A 324 -11.23 11.84 -6.10
C LEU A 324 -12.04 10.62 -6.54
N PRO A 325 -12.31 9.65 -5.65
CA PRO A 325 -13.25 8.57 -5.93
C PRO A 325 -14.61 9.07 -6.44
N THR A 326 -15.10 10.19 -5.91
CA THR A 326 -16.35 10.83 -6.32
C THR A 326 -16.32 11.45 -7.73
N ASP A 327 -15.15 11.53 -8.37
CA ASP A 327 -15.02 11.93 -9.77
C ASP A 327 -15.19 10.75 -10.74
N CYS A 328 -15.11 9.51 -10.24
CA CYS A 328 -15.30 8.30 -11.04
C CYS A 328 -16.80 8.04 -11.28
N THR A 329 -17.20 7.91 -12.54
CA THR A 329 -18.60 7.64 -12.92
C THR A 329 -19.10 6.27 -12.48
N ALA A 330 -18.20 5.29 -12.34
CA ALA A 330 -18.54 3.95 -11.88
C ALA A 330 -18.61 3.84 -10.34
N TYR A 331 -18.07 4.81 -9.59
CA TYR A 331 -17.98 4.74 -8.14
C TYR A 331 -19.35 4.73 -7.46
N GLY A 332 -19.59 3.75 -6.58
CA GLY A 332 -20.85 3.61 -5.83
C GLY A 332 -22.03 3.15 -6.68
N THR A 333 -21.84 2.93 -7.98
CA THR A 333 -22.87 2.46 -8.92
C THR A 333 -22.51 1.06 -9.42
N ARG A 334 -21.71 0.96 -10.48
CA ARG A 334 -21.21 -0.32 -11.01
C ARG A 334 -20.00 -0.82 -10.23
N CYS A 335 -19.13 0.07 -9.76
CA CYS A 335 -18.01 -0.25 -8.90
C CYS A 335 -18.42 -0.10 -7.43
N THR A 336 -18.56 -1.23 -6.73
CA THR A 336 -18.93 -1.30 -5.30
C THR A 336 -18.05 -2.33 -4.59
N PRO A 337 -18.01 -2.38 -3.25
CA PRO A 337 -17.27 -3.43 -2.53
C PRO A 337 -17.74 -4.86 -2.86
N ARG A 338 -18.97 -5.03 -3.37
CA ARG A 338 -19.50 -6.32 -3.83
C ARG A 338 -19.13 -6.64 -5.27
N HIS A 339 -18.98 -5.63 -6.11
CA HIS A 339 -18.59 -5.76 -7.52
C HIS A 339 -17.51 -4.71 -7.84
N PRO A 340 -16.25 -4.95 -7.42
CA PRO A 340 -15.19 -3.98 -7.60
C PRO A 340 -14.67 -4.03 -9.04
N LEU A 341 -14.68 -2.89 -9.75
CA LEU A 341 -14.03 -2.76 -11.06
C LEU A 341 -12.52 -2.50 -10.95
N GLY A 342 -12.05 -2.07 -9.78
CA GLY A 342 -10.65 -1.75 -9.54
C GLY A 342 -10.21 -2.05 -8.12
N ALA A 343 -8.92 -2.33 -7.95
CA ALA A 343 -8.32 -2.72 -6.69
C ALA A 343 -8.58 -1.73 -5.51
N PRO A 344 -8.64 -0.39 -5.71
CA PRO A 344 -8.96 0.55 -4.63
C PRO A 344 -10.36 0.40 -4.01
N MET A 345 -11.29 -0.34 -4.65
CA MET A 345 -12.62 -0.65 -4.09
C MET A 345 -12.63 -1.96 -3.29
N VAL A 346 -11.54 -2.74 -3.32
CA VAL A 346 -11.48 -4.10 -2.76
C VAL A 346 -10.97 -4.10 -1.32
N SER A 347 -9.85 -3.43 -1.07
CA SER A 347 -9.19 -3.38 0.23
C SER A 347 -9.79 -2.29 1.11
N ALA A 348 -9.91 -2.55 2.42
CA ALA A 348 -10.34 -1.53 3.39
C ALA A 348 -9.35 -0.36 3.51
N GLU A 349 -8.11 -0.58 3.05
CA GLU A 349 -7.04 0.41 2.94
C GLU A 349 -7.08 1.17 1.60
N GLY A 350 -7.95 0.77 0.67
CA GLY A 350 -8.12 1.45 -0.62
C GLY A 350 -8.99 2.71 -0.51
N THR A 351 -8.55 3.79 -1.14
CA THR A 351 -9.22 5.09 -1.10
C THR A 351 -10.69 5.03 -1.51
N CYS A 352 -11.03 4.30 -2.57
CA CYS A 352 -12.42 4.18 -3.02
C CYS A 352 -13.28 3.43 -2.01
N ALA A 353 -12.79 2.31 -1.47
CA ALA A 353 -13.50 1.55 -0.44
C ALA A 353 -13.69 2.38 0.84
N ALA A 354 -12.67 3.13 1.26
CA ALA A 354 -12.73 4.01 2.42
C ALA A 354 -13.79 5.10 2.25
N PHE A 355 -13.81 5.79 1.11
CA PHE A 355 -14.84 6.79 0.79
C PHE A 355 -16.23 6.16 0.78
N HIS A 356 -16.36 4.97 0.18
CA HIS A 356 -17.65 4.28 0.08
C HIS A 356 -18.17 3.86 1.46
N ALA A 357 -17.29 3.36 2.33
CA ALA A 357 -17.63 2.98 3.69
C ALA A 357 -18.04 4.18 4.55
N ALA A 358 -17.43 5.35 4.31
CA ALA A 358 -17.81 6.61 4.93
C ALA A 358 -19.08 7.25 4.33
N GLY A 359 -19.68 6.63 3.29
CA GLY A 359 -20.89 7.15 2.65
C GLY A 359 -20.65 8.42 1.82
N ARG A 360 -19.41 8.69 1.42
CA ARG A 360 -19.07 9.87 0.62
C ARG A 360 -19.61 9.73 -0.79
N THR A 361 -20.53 10.59 -1.16
CA THR A 361 -21.03 10.69 -2.53
C THR A 361 -20.58 12.00 -3.14
N LYS A 362 -20.57 12.08 -4.48
CA LYS A 362 -20.55 13.37 -5.16
C LYS A 362 -21.85 14.06 -4.78
N GLU A 363 -21.84 14.92 -3.75
CA GLU A 363 -23.00 15.76 -3.48
C GLU A 363 -23.34 16.46 -4.79
N VAL A 364 -24.58 16.26 -5.26
CA VAL A 364 -25.17 17.12 -6.27
C VAL A 364 -25.10 18.50 -5.63
N SER A 365 -24.19 19.34 -6.13
CA SER A 365 -24.20 20.76 -5.84
C SER A 365 -25.57 21.28 -6.23
N MET A 366 -26.47 21.29 -5.26
CA MET A 366 -27.75 21.99 -5.35
C MET A 366 -27.40 23.48 -5.40
N PRO A 367 -28.03 24.22 -6.33
CA PRO A 367 -27.59 25.53 -6.81
C PRO A 367 -27.49 26.61 -5.74
#